data_AF-A0A830GJR0-F1
#
_entry.id   AF-A0A830GJR0-F1
#
_cell.length_a   1.000
_cell.length_b   1.000
_cell.length_c   1.000
_cell.angle_alpha   90.00
_cell.angle_beta   90.00
_cell.angle_gamma   90.00
#
_symmetry.space_group_name_H-M   'P 1'
#
loop_
_entity.id
_entity.type
_entity.pdbx_description
1 polymer ?
#
loop_
_entity_poly.entity_id
_entity_poly.type
_entity_poly.pdbx_seq_one_letter_code
_entity_poly.pdbx_strand_id
1 'polypeptide(L)'
;MSTIEWGDESLADDETTREVLAQFDDPVRSTKQATGNTSRWSDARHMRERFRMPAWDASNFEYEGVIPNCWEHSWDAGGERIAGGTDFLARGKPGKGKSTLANYVAVRMLEINNEKVVWRGSSSRSEWLPLAPYTVLCLPEGVDVTARLESKDPTEPAVKLSIDQLGEIVREVRRYADPVDLNRRVLDEGTFHVVYPDPRLRGCQEIYERDPEKQYDTPPERETLFHENDPANHWWFAWALARVNHGPHHWTTWICDEIGDIAPQSVSKDSYGSYQKVELLKDMWVDARKFGLSIFLFGHSEVDIHRYIRHKIRWRIQMPGTANPTTASDVVGFESIRMNREVTDEYPIGKALMYNETNFDPFRWKDMPSPTSYKLKIEVGR
;
A
#
# COMPACT_ATOMS: atom_id res chain seq x y z
N MET A 1 -25.77 1.05 11.26
CA MET A 1 -26.05 0.65 9.87
C MET A 1 -25.94 1.88 8.98
N SER A 2 -24.90 1.96 8.16
CA SER A 2 -24.89 2.88 7.02
C SER A 2 -24.16 2.17 5.88
N THR A 3 -24.84 1.20 5.27
CA THR A 3 -24.59 0.95 3.85
C THR A 3 -24.84 2.29 3.18
N ILE A 4 -23.91 2.77 2.36
CA ILE A 4 -24.21 3.96 1.56
C ILE A 4 -25.43 3.57 0.72
N GLU A 5 -26.54 4.28 0.91
CA GLU A 5 -27.63 4.28 -0.06
C GLU A 5 -27.03 4.92 -1.30
N TRP A 6 -26.44 4.10 -2.15
CA TRP A 6 -26.19 4.43 -3.54
C TRP A 6 -27.56 4.84 -4.07
N GLY A 7 -27.70 6.11 -4.47
CA GLY A 7 -28.98 6.63 -4.98
C GLY A 7 -29.48 5.83 -6.18
N ASP A 8 -30.55 6.28 -6.82
CA ASP A 8 -31.09 5.70 -8.06
C ASP A 8 -30.11 5.82 -9.25
N GLU A 9 -28.89 5.30 -9.12
CA GLU A 9 -27.97 5.04 -10.21
C GLU A 9 -28.53 3.84 -10.97
N SER A 10 -28.77 4.03 -12.28
CA SER A 10 -29.16 2.94 -13.16
C SER A 10 -28.08 1.86 -13.12
N LEU A 11 -28.44 0.65 -12.67
CA LEU A 11 -27.57 -0.51 -12.74
C LEU A 11 -27.50 -1.01 -14.18
N ALA A 12 -26.31 -1.45 -14.58
CA ALA A 12 -26.08 -2.08 -15.86
C ALA A 12 -26.86 -3.39 -16.00
N ASP A 13 -27.30 -3.70 -17.22
CA ASP A 13 -27.86 -5.02 -17.54
C ASP A 13 -26.75 -6.08 -17.72
N ASP A 14 -27.15 -7.33 -17.95
CA ASP A 14 -26.23 -8.47 -18.09
C ASP A 14 -25.32 -8.37 -19.34
N GLU A 15 -25.76 -7.66 -20.37
CA GLU A 15 -24.97 -7.43 -21.58
C GLU A 15 -23.86 -6.42 -21.31
N THR A 16 -24.23 -5.25 -20.78
CA THR A 16 -23.30 -4.20 -20.36
C THR A 16 -22.30 -4.73 -19.33
N THR A 17 -22.76 -5.55 -18.37
CA THR A 17 -21.90 -6.18 -17.37
C THR A 17 -20.82 -7.05 -18.01
N ARG A 18 -21.17 -7.86 -19.02
CA ARG A 18 -20.20 -8.70 -19.74
C ARG A 18 -19.23 -7.88 -20.57
N GLU A 19 -19.69 -6.81 -21.22
CA GLU A 19 -18.83 -5.91 -21.99
C GLU A 19 -17.80 -5.21 -21.11
N VAL A 20 -18.21 -4.76 -19.93
CA VAL A 20 -17.31 -4.12 -18.95
C VAL A 20 -16.29 -5.13 -18.41
N LEU A 21 -16.72 -6.34 -18.05
CA LEU A 21 -15.81 -7.39 -17.58
C LEU A 21 -14.79 -7.79 -18.66
N ALA A 22 -15.19 -7.80 -19.94
CA ALA A 22 -14.29 -8.09 -21.06
C ALA A 22 -13.20 -7.03 -21.29
N GLN A 23 -13.25 -5.87 -20.62
CA GLN A 23 -12.15 -4.88 -20.65
C GLN A 23 -10.96 -5.30 -19.79
N PHE A 24 -11.16 -6.19 -18.81
CA PHE A 24 -10.10 -6.69 -17.96
C PHE A 24 -9.35 -7.82 -18.65
N ASP A 25 -8.03 -7.86 -18.46
CA ASP A 25 -7.26 -9.03 -18.89
C ASP A 25 -7.60 -10.25 -18.04
N ASP A 26 -7.55 -11.42 -18.68
CA ASP A 26 -7.69 -12.69 -17.97
C ASP A 26 -6.67 -12.80 -16.82
N PRO A 27 -7.10 -13.31 -15.65
CA PRO A 27 -6.19 -13.52 -14.54
C PRO A 27 -5.05 -14.49 -14.88
N VAL A 28 -3.83 -14.12 -14.50
CA VAL A 28 -2.62 -14.86 -14.84
C VAL A 28 -2.48 -16.09 -13.94
N ARG A 29 -2.73 -17.27 -14.52
CA ARG A 29 -2.67 -18.57 -13.83
C ARG A 29 -1.50 -19.45 -14.26
N SER A 30 -0.57 -18.92 -15.05
CA SER A 30 0.51 -19.67 -15.69
C SER A 30 1.87 -19.54 -15.01
N THR A 31 1.99 -18.70 -13.98
CA THR A 31 3.25 -18.37 -13.29
C THR A 31 3.60 -19.38 -12.21
N LYS A 32 4.84 -19.31 -11.70
CA LYS A 32 5.30 -20.10 -10.55
C LYS A 32 4.40 -19.89 -9.34
N GLN A 33 4.03 -18.65 -9.03
CA GLN A 33 3.16 -18.32 -7.90
C GLN A 33 1.76 -18.93 -8.03
N ALA A 34 1.19 -18.93 -9.24
CA ALA A 34 -0.14 -19.49 -9.47
C ALA A 34 -0.17 -21.03 -9.50
N THR A 35 0.92 -21.69 -9.91
CA THR A 35 0.93 -23.14 -10.19
C THR A 35 1.79 -23.97 -9.23
N GLY A 36 2.64 -23.33 -8.42
CA GLY A 36 3.69 -24.00 -7.65
C GLY A 36 4.83 -24.57 -8.50
N ASN A 37 4.76 -24.47 -9.83
CA ASN A 37 5.76 -25.07 -10.73
C ASN A 37 6.95 -24.14 -10.94
N THR A 38 8.12 -24.53 -10.41
CA THR A 38 9.37 -23.75 -10.46
C THR A 38 9.95 -23.58 -11.87
N SER A 39 9.53 -24.36 -12.85
CA SER A 39 9.93 -24.20 -14.27
C SER A 39 9.22 -23.04 -14.98
N ARG A 40 8.15 -22.51 -14.39
CA ARG A 40 7.40 -21.36 -14.93
C ARG A 40 8.06 -20.05 -14.53
N TRP A 41 7.79 -18.99 -15.30
CA TRP A 41 8.22 -17.64 -14.94
C TRP A 41 7.56 -17.20 -13.63
N SER A 42 8.26 -16.39 -12.85
CA SER A 42 7.67 -15.73 -11.69
C SER A 42 6.70 -14.64 -12.11
N ASP A 43 5.77 -14.29 -11.21
CA ASP A 43 4.90 -13.11 -11.34
C ASP A 43 5.71 -11.86 -11.67
N ALA A 44 6.78 -11.60 -10.90
CA ALA A 44 7.64 -10.45 -11.10
C ALA A 44 8.19 -10.38 -12.53
N ARG A 45 8.69 -11.50 -13.08
CA ARG A 45 9.16 -11.54 -14.47
C ARG A 45 8.02 -11.28 -15.46
N HIS A 46 6.87 -11.92 -15.28
CA HIS A 46 5.73 -11.77 -16.19
C HIS A 46 5.18 -10.33 -16.18
N MET A 47 5.06 -9.70 -15.00
CA MET A 47 4.71 -8.29 -14.84
C MET A 47 5.72 -7.39 -15.55
N ARG A 48 7.02 -7.64 -15.39
CA ARG A 48 8.06 -6.83 -16.05
C ARG A 48 7.97 -6.89 -17.56
N GLU A 49 7.80 -8.07 -18.15
CA GLU A 49 7.61 -8.20 -19.60
C GLU A 49 6.35 -7.45 -20.06
N ARG A 50 5.23 -7.63 -19.35
CA ARG A 50 3.96 -6.95 -19.65
C ARG A 50 4.11 -5.42 -19.66
N PHE A 51 4.74 -4.85 -18.64
CA PHE A 51 4.91 -3.40 -18.49
C PHE A 51 6.22 -2.87 -19.10
N ARG A 52 6.96 -3.71 -19.82
CA ARG A 52 8.24 -3.39 -20.47
C ARG A 52 9.25 -2.76 -19.49
N MET A 53 9.30 -3.31 -18.27
CA MET A 53 10.22 -2.93 -17.21
C MET A 53 11.54 -3.72 -17.38
N PRO A 54 12.69 -3.04 -17.51
CA PRO A 54 13.98 -3.74 -17.53
C PRO A 54 14.20 -4.47 -16.22
N ALA A 55 15.07 -5.49 -16.24
CA ALA A 55 15.49 -6.16 -15.01
C ALA A 55 16.11 -5.14 -14.05
N TRP A 56 15.91 -5.35 -12.76
CA TRP A 56 16.57 -4.53 -11.75
C TRP A 56 18.10 -4.65 -11.86
N ASP A 57 18.77 -3.52 -11.76
CA ASP A 57 20.23 -3.43 -11.77
C ASP A 57 20.65 -2.16 -11.01
N ALA A 58 21.17 -2.37 -9.80
CA ALA A 58 21.60 -1.33 -8.89
C ALA A 58 22.78 -0.49 -9.41
N SER A 59 23.56 -1.01 -10.37
CA SER A 59 24.71 -0.27 -10.92
C SER A 59 24.30 0.92 -11.81
N ASN A 60 23.00 1.03 -12.15
CA ASN A 60 22.44 2.19 -12.84
C ASN A 60 22.30 3.43 -11.95
N PHE A 61 22.56 3.32 -10.65
CA PHE A 61 22.42 4.38 -9.67
C PHE A 61 23.78 4.84 -9.18
N GLU A 62 23.93 6.15 -8.99
CA GLU A 62 25.17 6.77 -8.55
C GLU A 62 25.43 6.50 -7.06
N TYR A 63 24.35 6.46 -6.27
CA TYR A 63 24.44 6.36 -4.81
C TYR A 63 23.77 5.10 -4.29
N GLU A 64 24.58 4.11 -3.91
CA GLU A 64 24.07 2.86 -3.33
C GLU A 64 23.19 3.10 -2.11
N GLY A 65 23.52 4.10 -1.28
CA GLY A 65 22.79 4.46 -0.06
C GLY A 65 21.39 5.05 -0.26
N VAL A 66 20.97 5.32 -1.51
CA VAL A 66 19.67 5.95 -1.82
C VAL A 66 18.69 4.91 -2.35
N ILE A 67 18.61 4.72 -3.67
CA ILE A 67 17.60 3.85 -4.30
C ILE A 67 17.94 2.38 -4.06
N PRO A 68 19.17 1.87 -4.33
CA PRO A 68 19.49 0.49 -4.06
C PRO A 68 19.29 0.10 -2.59
N ASN A 69 19.76 0.92 -1.65
CA ASN A 69 19.56 0.67 -0.22
C ASN A 69 18.09 0.65 0.20
N CYS A 70 17.24 1.49 -0.38
CA CYS A 70 15.82 1.48 -0.06
C CYS A 70 15.08 0.28 -0.66
N TRP A 71 15.55 -0.27 -1.78
CA TRP A 71 14.81 -1.31 -2.52
C TRP A 71 15.38 -2.71 -2.38
N GLU A 72 16.68 -2.87 -2.12
CA GLU A 72 17.33 -4.16 -1.88
C GLU A 72 17.40 -4.44 -0.38
N HIS A 73 16.47 -5.23 0.13
CA HIS A 73 16.40 -5.50 1.57
C HIS A 73 17.35 -6.63 1.96
N SER A 74 18.10 -6.40 3.04
CA SER A 74 19.00 -7.39 3.61
C SER A 74 18.93 -7.39 5.14
N TRP A 75 19.14 -8.57 5.73
CA TRP A 75 19.32 -8.73 7.17
C TRP A 75 20.77 -8.43 7.60
N ASP A 76 21.69 -8.51 6.66
CA ASP A 76 23.11 -8.26 6.84
C ASP A 76 23.57 -7.32 5.72
N ALA A 77 23.61 -6.03 6.03
CA ALA A 77 24.01 -4.98 5.09
C ALA A 77 25.41 -4.47 5.46
N GLY A 78 26.30 -4.44 4.47
CA GLY A 78 27.63 -3.82 4.59
C GLY A 78 27.68 -2.42 3.96
N GLY A 79 28.78 -1.70 4.21
CA GLY A 79 29.04 -0.39 3.59
C GLY A 79 28.09 0.71 4.08
N GLU A 80 27.57 1.51 3.15
CA GLU A 80 26.61 2.61 3.41
C GLU A 80 25.14 2.14 3.48
N ARG A 81 24.90 0.84 3.33
CA ARG A 81 23.55 0.27 3.34
C ARG A 81 23.08 0.00 4.75
N ILE A 82 21.76 0.00 4.93
CA ILE A 82 21.13 -0.34 6.20
C ILE A 82 20.54 -1.74 6.14
N ALA A 83 20.53 -2.43 7.28
CA ALA A 83 19.83 -3.69 7.42
C ALA A 83 18.36 -3.45 7.82
N GLY A 84 17.51 -4.40 7.47
CA GLY A 84 16.11 -4.41 7.87
C GLY A 84 15.16 -3.74 6.88
N GLY A 85 13.91 -3.56 7.33
CA GLY A 85 12.87 -2.89 6.56
C GLY A 85 13.19 -1.42 6.30
N THR A 86 12.75 -0.92 5.15
CA THR A 86 12.96 0.44 4.63
C THR A 86 11.64 1.21 4.58
N ASP A 87 11.69 2.50 4.28
CA ASP A 87 10.48 3.31 4.22
C ASP A 87 10.68 4.55 3.35
N PHE A 88 9.64 4.97 2.64
CA PHE A 88 9.69 6.24 1.93
C PHE A 88 8.34 6.93 1.90
N LEU A 89 8.36 8.24 1.64
CA LEU A 89 7.19 9.01 1.24
C LEU A 89 7.36 9.59 -0.15
N ALA A 90 6.49 9.16 -1.07
CA ALA A 90 6.34 9.75 -2.39
C ALA A 90 5.28 10.86 -2.37
N ARG A 91 5.71 12.10 -2.60
CA ARG A 91 4.86 13.30 -2.52
C ARG A 91 4.68 13.94 -3.89
N GLY A 92 3.43 14.17 -4.30
CA GLY A 92 3.14 14.85 -5.56
C GLY A 92 1.68 15.26 -5.74
N LYS A 93 1.45 16.29 -6.56
CA LYS A 93 0.10 16.73 -6.95
C LYS A 93 -0.68 15.62 -7.70
N PRO A 94 -2.02 15.70 -7.77
CA PRO A 94 -2.81 14.82 -8.63
C PRO A 94 -2.29 14.79 -10.08
N GLY A 95 -2.41 13.64 -10.75
CA GLY A 95 -2.03 13.49 -12.17
C GLY A 95 -0.52 13.41 -12.45
N LYS A 96 0.34 13.25 -11.42
CA LYS A 96 1.80 13.17 -11.59
C LYS A 96 2.37 11.75 -11.63
N GLY A 97 1.52 10.74 -11.80
CA GLY A 97 1.93 9.33 -11.94
C GLY A 97 2.26 8.61 -10.63
N LYS A 98 1.72 9.06 -9.48
CA LYS A 98 1.94 8.41 -8.17
C LYS A 98 1.42 6.98 -8.12
N SER A 99 0.19 6.76 -8.56
CA SER A 99 -0.42 5.43 -8.66
C SER A 99 0.43 4.49 -9.50
N THR A 100 0.87 4.96 -10.66
CA THR A 100 1.78 4.24 -11.53
C THR A 100 3.11 3.91 -10.83
N LEU A 101 3.70 4.86 -10.11
CA LEU A 101 4.91 4.62 -9.33
C LEU A 101 4.68 3.56 -8.25
N ALA A 102 3.55 3.59 -7.55
CA ALA A 102 3.21 2.60 -6.54
C ALA A 102 3.10 1.18 -7.13
N ASN A 103 2.48 1.03 -8.31
CA ASN A 103 2.47 -0.25 -9.03
C ASN A 103 3.88 -0.67 -9.48
N TYR A 104 4.70 0.25 -9.99
CA TYR A 104 6.09 -0.02 -10.36
C TYR A 104 6.90 -0.53 -9.16
N VAL A 105 6.77 0.13 -8.01
CA VAL A 105 7.43 -0.26 -6.77
C VAL A 105 6.94 -1.63 -6.29
N ALA A 106 5.64 -1.93 -6.38
CA ALA A 106 5.12 -3.25 -6.05
C ALA A 106 5.80 -4.34 -6.88
N VAL A 107 5.94 -4.15 -8.20
CA VAL A 107 6.66 -5.10 -9.08
C VAL A 107 8.13 -5.23 -8.68
N ARG A 108 8.81 -4.13 -8.31
CA ARG A 108 10.21 -4.16 -7.87
C ARG A 108 10.39 -4.94 -6.57
N MET A 109 9.51 -4.79 -5.58
CA MET A 109 9.62 -5.54 -4.34
C MET A 109 9.43 -7.06 -4.55
N LEU A 110 8.56 -7.44 -5.48
CA LEU A 110 8.42 -8.85 -5.89
C LEU A 110 9.67 -9.37 -6.62
N GLU A 111 10.26 -8.55 -7.49
CA GLU A 111 11.43 -8.92 -8.28
C GLU A 111 12.69 -9.07 -7.42
N ILE A 112 12.98 -8.07 -6.60
CA ILE A 112 14.27 -7.91 -5.92
C ILE A 112 14.31 -8.78 -4.67
N ASN A 113 13.21 -8.79 -3.91
CA ASN A 113 13.20 -9.35 -2.56
C ASN A 113 12.29 -10.59 -2.41
N ASN A 114 11.55 -10.96 -3.46
CA ASN A 114 10.53 -12.02 -3.40
C ASN A 114 9.54 -11.81 -2.24
N GLU A 115 9.11 -10.57 -2.04
CA GLU A 115 8.36 -10.15 -0.86
C GLU A 115 6.88 -10.51 -0.84
N LYS A 116 6.32 -10.52 0.37
CA LYS A 116 4.88 -10.34 0.56
C LYS A 116 4.56 -8.86 0.31
N VAL A 117 3.98 -8.51 -0.85
CA VAL A 117 3.56 -7.12 -1.10
C VAL A 117 2.10 -6.96 -0.70
N VAL A 118 1.83 -6.05 0.23
CA VAL A 118 0.50 -5.76 0.78
C VAL A 118 0.10 -4.35 0.37
N TRP A 119 -0.81 -4.24 -0.59
CA TRP A 119 -1.47 -3.00 -0.95
C TRP A 119 -2.68 -2.75 -0.07
N ARG A 120 -2.75 -1.56 0.53
CA ARG A 120 -3.91 -1.12 1.31
C ARG A 120 -5.14 -0.93 0.41
N GLY A 121 -6.11 -1.82 0.51
CA GLY A 121 -7.42 -1.65 -0.12
C GLY A 121 -8.17 -0.45 0.47
N SER A 122 -8.87 0.28 -0.40
CA SER A 122 -9.75 1.40 -0.04
C SER A 122 -11.06 1.24 -0.81
N SER A 123 -12.18 1.61 -0.20
CA SER A 123 -13.49 1.54 -0.87
C SER A 123 -13.63 2.55 -2.01
N SER A 124 -12.88 3.65 -1.96
CA SER A 124 -12.98 4.75 -2.92
C SER A 124 -11.92 4.72 -4.02
N ARG A 125 -10.88 3.88 -3.90
CA ARG A 125 -9.71 3.89 -4.78
C ARG A 125 -9.21 2.47 -5.07
N SER A 126 -8.96 2.20 -6.35
CA SER A 126 -8.42 0.93 -6.83
C SER A 126 -7.27 1.16 -7.81
N GLU A 127 -6.32 1.99 -7.39
CA GLU A 127 -5.13 2.35 -8.17
C GLU A 127 -4.20 1.14 -8.44
N TRP A 128 -4.43 0.01 -7.76
CA TRP A 128 -3.76 -1.28 -7.97
C TRP A 128 -4.29 -2.07 -9.18
N LEU A 129 -5.40 -1.64 -9.82
CA LEU A 129 -6.03 -2.35 -10.93
C LEU A 129 -5.11 -2.73 -12.11
N PRO A 130 -4.05 -1.97 -12.46
CA PRO A 130 -3.09 -2.43 -13.46
C PRO A 130 -2.48 -3.81 -13.14
N LEU A 131 -2.38 -4.18 -11.86
CA LEU A 131 -1.86 -5.46 -11.39
C LEU A 131 -2.95 -6.50 -11.07
N ALA A 132 -4.23 -6.20 -11.33
CA ALA A 132 -5.36 -7.07 -11.02
C ALA A 132 -5.19 -8.53 -11.48
N PRO A 133 -4.66 -8.83 -12.69
CA PRO A 133 -4.48 -10.21 -13.15
C PRO A 133 -3.54 -11.07 -12.28
N TYR A 134 -2.73 -10.45 -11.43
CA TYR A 134 -1.83 -11.13 -10.49
C TYR A 134 -2.26 -10.98 -9.03
N THR A 135 -3.30 -10.20 -8.77
CA THR A 135 -3.71 -9.84 -7.43
C THR A 135 -4.34 -11.03 -6.72
N VAL A 136 -3.87 -11.29 -5.51
CA VAL A 136 -4.63 -12.02 -4.49
C VAL A 136 -5.41 -10.99 -3.67
N LEU A 137 -6.73 -10.96 -3.86
CA LEU A 137 -7.62 -10.04 -3.15
C LEU A 137 -8.01 -10.66 -1.81
N CYS A 138 -7.55 -10.06 -0.71
CA CYS A 138 -7.80 -10.54 0.64
C CYS A 138 -8.97 -9.76 1.24
N LEU A 139 -10.05 -10.46 1.54
CA LEU A 139 -11.26 -9.90 2.15
C LEU A 139 -11.51 -10.52 3.53
N PRO A 140 -12.04 -9.79 4.50
CA PRO A 140 -12.45 -10.36 5.78
C PRO A 140 -13.51 -11.46 5.59
N GLU A 141 -13.43 -12.53 6.37
CA GLU A 141 -14.45 -13.60 6.40
C GLU A 141 -15.68 -13.17 7.19
N GLY A 142 -16.85 -13.77 6.92
CA GLY A 142 -18.06 -13.55 7.72
C GLY A 142 -18.65 -12.13 7.68
N VAL A 143 -18.24 -11.33 6.69
CA VAL A 143 -18.87 -10.03 6.38
C VAL A 143 -19.31 -9.98 4.92
N ASP A 144 -20.41 -9.28 4.69
CA ASP A 144 -20.91 -9.04 3.34
C ASP A 144 -19.92 -8.17 2.58
N VAL A 145 -19.79 -8.43 1.28
CA VAL A 145 -18.92 -7.64 0.41
C VAL A 145 -19.73 -7.19 -0.78
N THR A 146 -19.73 -5.88 -1.02
CA THR A 146 -20.31 -5.30 -2.22
C THR A 146 -19.18 -4.81 -3.10
N ALA A 147 -19.15 -5.28 -4.34
CA ALA A 147 -18.23 -4.79 -5.36
C ALA A 147 -19.02 -4.16 -6.51
N ARG A 148 -18.50 -3.06 -7.03
CA ARG A 148 -19.08 -2.38 -8.19
C ARG A 148 -18.02 -1.67 -9.01
N LEU A 149 -18.27 -1.62 -10.31
CA LEU A 149 -17.51 -0.82 -11.26
C LEU A 149 -18.32 0.42 -11.58
N GLU A 150 -17.81 1.58 -11.21
CA GLU A 150 -18.37 2.87 -11.61
C GLU A 150 -17.61 3.41 -12.81
N SER A 151 -18.32 3.81 -13.87
CA SER A 151 -17.64 4.43 -15.00
C SER A 151 -16.99 5.76 -14.61
N LYS A 152 -15.90 6.10 -15.28
CA LYS A 152 -15.33 7.46 -15.22
C LYS A 152 -16.23 8.48 -15.93
N ASP A 153 -17.12 8.04 -16.82
CA ASP A 153 -18.22 8.84 -17.34
C ASP A 153 -19.42 8.71 -16.38
N PRO A 154 -19.82 9.79 -15.67
CA PRO A 154 -20.91 9.73 -14.71
C PRO A 154 -22.29 9.48 -15.33
N THR A 155 -22.40 9.45 -16.67
CA THR A 155 -23.66 9.16 -17.37
C THR A 155 -23.85 7.67 -17.68
N GLU A 156 -22.79 6.86 -17.54
CA GLU A 156 -22.85 5.42 -17.77
C GLU A 156 -23.28 4.67 -16.50
N PRO A 157 -24.04 3.56 -16.63
CA PRO A 157 -24.52 2.79 -15.49
C PRO A 157 -23.38 2.11 -14.73
N ALA A 158 -23.56 1.95 -13.42
CA ALA A 158 -22.64 1.17 -12.59
C ALA A 158 -22.91 -0.34 -12.78
N VAL A 159 -21.84 -1.14 -12.78
CA VAL A 159 -21.93 -2.61 -12.82
C VAL A 159 -21.75 -3.15 -11.41
N LYS A 160 -22.74 -3.85 -10.88
CA LYS A 160 -22.62 -4.57 -9.61
C LYS A 160 -21.99 -5.94 -9.85
N LEU A 161 -21.00 -6.30 -9.05
CA LEU A 161 -20.27 -7.56 -9.17
C LEU A 161 -20.56 -8.49 -8.00
N SER A 162 -20.72 -9.78 -8.31
CA SER A 162 -20.62 -10.87 -7.34
C SER A 162 -19.15 -11.14 -6.97
N ILE A 163 -18.93 -11.93 -5.92
CA ILE A 163 -17.58 -12.40 -5.57
C ILE A 163 -16.98 -13.29 -6.67
N ASP A 164 -17.80 -14.09 -7.35
CA ASP A 164 -17.33 -14.94 -8.44
C ASP A 164 -16.87 -14.08 -9.63
N GLN A 165 -17.62 -13.02 -9.95
CA GLN A 165 -17.23 -12.04 -10.99
C GLN A 165 -15.99 -11.24 -10.62
N LEU A 166 -15.73 -10.97 -9.32
CA LEU A 166 -14.44 -10.44 -8.91
C LEU A 166 -13.29 -11.39 -9.27
N GLY A 167 -13.51 -12.71 -9.19
CA GLY A 167 -12.55 -13.73 -9.60
C GLY A 167 -12.26 -13.81 -11.10
N GLU A 168 -13.05 -13.09 -11.92
CA GLU A 168 -12.76 -12.85 -13.34
C GLU A 168 -11.79 -11.67 -13.54
N ILE A 169 -11.75 -10.73 -12.59
CA ILE A 169 -10.86 -9.55 -12.62
C ILE A 169 -9.53 -9.84 -11.92
N VAL A 170 -9.58 -10.51 -10.76
CA VAL A 170 -8.40 -10.82 -9.94
C VAL A 170 -8.05 -12.29 -10.02
N ARG A 171 -6.77 -12.63 -9.77
CA ARG A 171 -6.31 -14.02 -9.79
C ARG A 171 -7.04 -14.91 -8.80
N GLU A 172 -7.17 -14.43 -7.57
CA GLU A 172 -7.73 -15.20 -6.48
C GLU A 172 -8.36 -14.26 -5.46
N VAL A 173 -9.51 -14.66 -4.91
CA VAL A 173 -10.12 -14.01 -3.75
C VAL A 173 -9.92 -14.93 -2.55
N ARG A 174 -9.22 -14.44 -1.52
CA ARG A 174 -9.00 -15.17 -0.27
C ARG A 174 -9.68 -14.49 0.91
N ARG A 175 -10.10 -15.29 1.88
CA ARG A 175 -10.72 -14.82 3.12
C ARG A 175 -9.79 -14.98 4.32
N TYR A 176 -9.82 -14.02 5.23
CA TYR A 176 -9.05 -14.04 6.47
C TYR A 176 -9.92 -13.72 7.70
N ALA A 177 -9.57 -14.32 8.84
CA ALA A 177 -10.31 -14.18 10.11
C ALA A 177 -9.94 -12.90 10.88
N ASP A 178 -8.64 -12.65 11.02
CA ASP A 178 -8.05 -11.58 11.79
C ASP A 178 -6.65 -11.22 11.23
N PRO A 179 -5.95 -10.18 11.76
CA PRO A 179 -4.62 -9.83 11.26
C PRO A 179 -3.55 -10.93 11.38
N VAL A 180 -3.63 -11.81 12.38
CA VAL A 180 -2.66 -12.89 12.59
C VAL A 180 -2.89 -14.00 11.57
N ASP A 181 -4.14 -14.39 11.33
CA ASP A 181 -4.52 -15.33 10.28
C ASP A 181 -4.09 -14.83 8.89
N LEU A 182 -4.33 -13.56 8.59
CA LEU A 182 -3.86 -12.93 7.36
C LEU A 182 -2.35 -13.12 7.17
N ASN A 183 -1.55 -12.78 8.17
CA ASN A 183 -0.09 -12.83 8.10
C ASN A 183 0.47 -14.26 7.94
N ARG A 184 -0.19 -15.24 8.57
CA ARG A 184 0.31 -16.63 8.67
C ARG A 184 -0.18 -17.54 7.55
N ARG A 185 -1.43 -17.39 7.13
CA ARG A 185 -2.10 -18.34 6.22
C ARG A 185 -2.40 -17.76 4.84
N VAL A 186 -2.64 -16.45 4.76
CA VAL A 186 -3.19 -15.84 3.54
C VAL A 186 -2.14 -15.13 2.69
N LEU A 187 -1.19 -14.43 3.33
CA LEU A 187 -0.13 -13.70 2.62
C LEU A 187 1.03 -14.62 2.24
N ASP A 188 1.35 -14.69 0.95
CA ASP A 188 2.42 -15.51 0.38
C ASP A 188 3.65 -14.69 -0.06
N GLU A 189 4.85 -15.25 0.09
CA GLU A 189 6.07 -14.61 -0.46
C GLU A 189 6.03 -14.56 -1.99
N GLY A 190 6.62 -13.51 -2.56
CA GLY A 190 6.66 -13.26 -3.99
C GLY A 190 5.29 -12.99 -4.62
N THR A 191 4.29 -12.59 -3.83
CA THR A 191 2.90 -12.39 -4.26
C THR A 191 2.39 -10.98 -3.96
N PHE A 192 1.62 -10.43 -4.90
CA PHE A 192 0.93 -9.15 -4.77
C PHE A 192 -0.46 -9.34 -4.15
N HIS A 193 -0.68 -8.74 -2.99
CA HIS A 193 -1.95 -8.80 -2.26
C HIS A 193 -2.59 -7.42 -2.20
N VAL A 194 -3.92 -7.40 -2.33
CA VAL A 194 -4.72 -6.22 -2.01
C VAL A 194 -5.61 -6.61 -0.84
N VAL A 195 -5.44 -5.93 0.29
CA VAL A 195 -6.13 -6.29 1.54
C VAL A 195 -7.13 -5.20 1.90
N TYR A 196 -8.39 -5.57 2.05
CA TYR A 196 -9.42 -4.69 2.61
C TYR A 196 -9.54 -4.92 4.12
N PRO A 197 -9.48 -3.89 4.97
CA PRO A 197 -9.48 -4.06 6.42
C PRO A 197 -10.78 -4.69 6.93
N ASP A 198 -10.73 -5.42 8.05
CA ASP A 198 -11.93 -5.97 8.67
C ASP A 198 -12.69 -4.85 9.40
N PRO A 199 -13.91 -4.49 8.97
CA PRO A 199 -14.63 -3.36 9.53
C PRO A 199 -15.15 -3.64 10.95
N ARG A 200 -15.12 -4.89 11.40
CA ARG A 200 -15.44 -5.31 12.78
C ARG A 200 -14.23 -5.30 13.71
N LEU A 201 -13.02 -5.08 13.18
CA LEU A 201 -11.77 -5.08 13.95
C LEU A 201 -11.55 -6.38 14.76
N ARG A 202 -11.95 -7.54 14.24
CA ARG A 202 -11.80 -8.81 14.95
C ARG A 202 -10.33 -9.13 15.21
N GLY A 203 -10.05 -9.60 16.43
CA GLY A 203 -8.70 -9.89 16.92
C GLY A 203 -7.82 -8.67 17.21
N CYS A 204 -8.19 -7.45 16.79
CA CYS A 204 -7.34 -6.28 16.94
C CYS A 204 -7.02 -5.94 18.40
N GLN A 205 -8.02 -5.99 19.28
CA GLN A 205 -7.83 -5.73 20.71
C GLN A 205 -6.97 -6.82 21.37
N GLU A 206 -7.20 -8.10 21.05
CA GLU A 206 -6.41 -9.21 21.60
C GLU A 206 -4.93 -9.14 21.18
N ILE A 207 -4.66 -8.73 19.94
CA ILE A 207 -3.29 -8.50 19.45
C ILE A 207 -2.63 -7.38 20.27
N TYR A 208 -3.36 -6.28 20.49
CA TYR A 208 -2.89 -5.14 21.25
C TYR A 208 -2.59 -5.49 22.72
N GLU A 209 -3.48 -6.22 23.40
CA GLU A 209 -3.30 -6.61 24.80
C GLU A 209 -2.17 -7.61 25.03
N ARG A 210 -1.75 -8.34 23.99
CA ARG A 210 -0.62 -9.29 24.06
C ARG A 210 0.74 -8.60 24.00
N ASP A 211 0.82 -7.31 23.65
CA ASP A 211 2.07 -6.53 23.70
C ASP A 211 2.26 -5.93 25.10
N PRO A 212 3.21 -6.41 25.93
CA PRO A 212 3.38 -5.90 27.29
C PRO A 212 4.04 -4.50 27.34
N GLU A 213 4.66 -4.04 26.26
CA GLU A 213 5.43 -2.80 26.22
C GLU A 213 4.63 -1.64 25.64
N LYS A 214 3.77 -1.91 24.67
CA LYS A 214 3.07 -0.87 23.89
C LYS A 214 1.62 -0.74 24.33
N GLN A 215 1.45 -0.27 25.56
CA GLN A 215 0.16 0.02 26.17
C GLN A 215 -0.06 1.54 26.25
N TYR A 216 -1.17 2.00 25.68
CA TYR A 216 -1.62 3.39 25.63
C TYR A 216 -2.98 3.53 26.32
N ASP A 217 -3.27 4.74 26.79
CA ASP A 217 -4.52 5.06 27.48
C ASP A 217 -5.74 4.82 26.57
N THR A 218 -6.63 3.94 26.99
CA THR A 218 -7.97 3.84 26.41
C THR A 218 -8.77 5.13 26.68
N PRO A 219 -9.59 5.62 25.74
CA PRO A 219 -10.47 6.77 26.00
C PRO A 219 -11.36 6.55 27.24
N PRO A 220 -11.69 7.61 28.03
CA PRO A 220 -12.35 7.47 29.34
C PRO A 220 -13.70 6.72 29.32
N GLU A 221 -14.41 6.75 28.20
CA GLU A 221 -15.74 6.12 28.04
C GLU A 221 -15.66 4.70 27.46
N ARG A 222 -14.47 4.08 27.44
CA ARG A 222 -14.23 2.79 26.80
C ARG A 222 -13.38 1.87 27.65
N GLU A 223 -13.65 0.58 27.51
CA GLU A 223 -12.85 -0.48 28.13
C GLU A 223 -11.68 -0.90 27.22
N THR A 224 -11.85 -0.78 25.90
CA THR A 224 -10.88 -1.26 24.90
C THR A 224 -10.41 -0.16 23.95
N LEU A 225 -9.13 -0.23 23.56
CA LEU A 225 -8.56 0.69 22.58
C LEU A 225 -9.13 0.42 21.19
N PHE A 226 -9.25 -0.85 20.78
CA PHE A 226 -9.87 -1.26 19.51
C PHE A 226 -11.29 -1.80 19.75
N HIS A 227 -12.27 -1.30 18.98
CA HIS A 227 -13.67 -1.73 19.08
C HIS A 227 -14.31 -1.76 17.69
N GLU A 228 -15.30 -2.63 17.48
CA GLU A 228 -16.06 -2.78 16.22
C GLU A 228 -16.76 -1.50 15.71
N ASN A 229 -16.89 -0.48 16.57
CA ASN A 229 -17.49 0.80 16.20
C ASN A 229 -16.46 1.79 15.63
N ASP A 230 -15.17 1.48 15.77
CA ASP A 230 -14.08 2.30 15.25
C ASP A 230 -14.10 2.35 13.72
N PRO A 231 -13.58 3.43 13.12
CA PRO A 231 -13.33 3.46 11.68
C PRO A 231 -12.57 2.21 11.21
N ALA A 232 -12.98 1.61 10.10
CA ALA A 232 -12.36 0.38 9.59
C ALA A 232 -10.85 0.55 9.32
N ASN A 233 -10.41 1.77 8.97
CA ASN A 233 -8.98 2.08 8.81
C ASN A 233 -8.15 1.84 10.08
N HIS A 234 -8.76 1.83 11.27
CA HIS A 234 -8.04 1.55 12.51
C HIS A 234 -7.51 0.11 12.58
N TRP A 235 -8.08 -0.80 11.80
CA TRP A 235 -7.58 -2.17 11.68
C TRP A 235 -6.09 -2.23 11.27
N TRP A 236 -5.62 -1.28 10.46
CA TRP A 236 -4.23 -1.24 9.98
C TRP A 236 -3.20 -1.05 11.10
N PHE A 237 -3.57 -0.37 12.19
CA PHE A 237 -2.68 -0.21 13.34
C PHE A 237 -2.44 -1.55 14.04
N ALA A 238 -3.51 -2.32 14.23
CA ALA A 238 -3.41 -3.66 14.79
C ALA A 238 -2.74 -4.65 13.83
N TRP A 239 -2.93 -4.51 12.52
CA TRP A 239 -2.21 -5.33 11.55
C TRP A 239 -0.71 -5.07 11.54
N ALA A 240 -0.29 -3.80 11.58
CA ALA A 240 1.11 -3.44 11.70
C ALA A 240 1.72 -4.03 12.98
N LEU A 241 1.00 -3.93 14.11
CA LEU A 241 1.38 -4.56 15.38
C LEU A 241 1.49 -6.09 15.28
N ALA A 242 0.49 -6.74 14.68
CA ALA A 242 0.48 -8.17 14.43
C ALA A 242 1.71 -8.60 13.63
N ARG A 243 2.03 -7.85 12.57
CA ARG A 243 3.16 -8.16 11.70
C ARG A 243 4.49 -8.00 12.43
N VAL A 244 4.67 -6.93 13.19
CA VAL A 244 5.92 -6.63 13.90
C VAL A 244 6.18 -7.59 15.07
N ASN A 245 5.15 -7.91 15.87
CA ASN A 245 5.35 -8.66 17.11
C ASN A 245 5.05 -10.16 17.02
N HIS A 246 4.14 -10.58 16.15
CA HIS A 246 3.63 -11.95 16.12
C HIS A 246 4.07 -12.76 14.89
N GLY A 247 4.74 -12.09 13.95
CA GLY A 247 5.25 -12.67 12.72
C GLY A 247 4.19 -13.27 11.79
N PRO A 248 4.62 -14.05 10.78
CA PRO A 248 6.01 -14.41 10.47
C PRO A 248 6.84 -13.21 10.01
N HIS A 249 8.15 -13.22 10.29
CA HIS A 249 9.06 -12.10 9.97
C HIS A 249 9.69 -12.18 8.58
N HIS A 250 8.96 -12.71 7.59
CA HIS A 250 9.42 -12.72 6.19
C HIS A 250 9.33 -11.32 5.60
N TRP A 251 10.20 -10.95 4.68
CA TRP A 251 10.16 -9.62 4.06
C TRP A 251 8.75 -9.29 3.55
N THR A 252 8.25 -8.13 3.98
CA THR A 252 6.91 -7.64 3.67
C THR A 252 6.97 -6.15 3.36
N THR A 253 6.41 -5.74 2.24
CA THR A 253 6.20 -4.32 1.93
C THR A 253 4.74 -3.97 2.11
N TRP A 254 4.45 -2.94 2.91
CA TRP A 254 3.14 -2.33 3.02
C TRP A 254 3.07 -1.06 2.20
N ILE A 255 2.20 -1.05 1.18
CA ILE A 255 1.95 0.10 0.31
C ILE A 255 0.68 0.83 0.80
N CYS A 256 0.88 2.05 1.26
CA CYS A 256 -0.17 2.96 1.70
C CYS A 256 -0.42 4.04 0.65
N ASP A 257 -1.38 3.79 -0.23
CA ASP A 257 -1.92 4.84 -1.09
C ASP A 257 -2.83 5.78 -0.26
N GLU A 258 -2.53 7.07 -0.32
CA GLU A 258 -3.10 8.13 0.51
C GLU A 258 -2.91 7.89 2.02
N ILE A 259 -1.67 7.98 2.50
CA ILE A 259 -1.32 7.78 3.92
C ILE A 259 -2.02 8.77 4.87
N GLY A 260 -2.43 9.95 4.37
CA GLY A 260 -3.21 10.93 5.13
C GLY A 260 -4.52 10.35 5.71
N ASP A 261 -5.08 9.30 5.10
CA ASP A 261 -6.29 8.63 5.59
C ASP A 261 -6.07 7.74 6.83
N ILE A 262 -4.82 7.36 7.12
CA ILE A 262 -4.48 6.50 8.26
C ILE A 262 -4.04 7.35 9.45
N ALA A 263 -3.10 8.27 9.21
CA ALA A 263 -2.54 9.11 10.25
C ALA A 263 -2.62 10.60 9.85
N PRO A 264 -3.83 11.19 9.77
CA PRO A 264 -3.95 12.59 9.41
C PRO A 264 -3.30 13.51 10.44
N GLN A 265 -2.75 14.64 10.00
CA GLN A 265 -2.16 15.64 10.88
C GLN A 265 -3.17 16.27 11.85
N SER A 266 -4.46 16.22 11.52
CA SER A 266 -5.56 16.70 12.37
C SER A 266 -5.95 15.74 13.49
N VAL A 267 -5.39 14.52 13.54
CA VAL A 267 -5.71 13.55 14.60
C VAL A 267 -5.39 14.15 15.97
N SER A 268 -6.37 14.08 16.85
CA SER A 268 -6.29 14.47 18.26
C SER A 268 -6.96 13.39 19.12
N LYS A 269 -6.89 13.53 20.44
CA LYS A 269 -7.58 12.62 21.35
C LYS A 269 -9.09 12.68 21.07
N ASP A 270 -9.67 11.54 20.71
CA ASP A 270 -11.08 11.38 20.39
C ASP A 270 -11.67 10.14 21.09
N SER A 271 -12.96 9.92 20.91
CA SER A 271 -13.67 8.75 21.46
C SER A 271 -13.26 7.44 20.79
N TYR A 272 -12.56 7.48 19.65
CA TYR A 272 -12.05 6.31 18.96
C TYR A 272 -10.61 5.96 19.33
N GLY A 273 -9.95 6.74 20.21
CA GLY A 273 -8.54 6.54 20.54
C GLY A 273 -7.61 6.70 19.34
N SER A 274 -7.99 7.48 18.34
CA SER A 274 -7.25 7.65 17.08
C SER A 274 -5.82 8.17 17.34
N TYR A 275 -5.67 9.11 18.27
CA TYR A 275 -4.36 9.63 18.67
C TYR A 275 -3.45 8.55 19.24
N GLN A 276 -3.95 7.72 20.16
CA GLN A 276 -3.19 6.62 20.75
C GLN A 276 -2.81 5.56 19.71
N LYS A 277 -3.69 5.27 18.76
CA LYS A 277 -3.38 4.36 17.65
C LYS A 277 -2.30 4.92 16.71
N VAL A 278 -2.26 6.25 16.50
CA VAL A 278 -1.16 6.91 15.79
C VAL A 278 0.15 6.84 16.58
N GLU A 279 0.11 6.96 17.92
CA GLU A 279 1.28 6.74 18.77
C GLU A 279 1.79 5.30 18.69
N LEU A 280 0.88 4.32 18.71
CA LEU A 280 1.19 2.91 18.47
C LEU A 280 1.89 2.71 17.12
N LEU A 281 1.37 3.31 16.04
CA LEU A 281 2.02 3.22 14.73
C LEU A 281 3.43 3.83 14.71
N LYS A 282 3.63 4.97 15.39
CA LYS A 282 4.94 5.62 15.49
C LYS A 282 5.95 4.70 16.19
N ASP A 283 5.55 4.01 17.25
CA ASP A 283 6.45 3.07 17.94
C ASP A 283 6.67 1.79 17.12
N MET A 284 5.64 1.29 16.42
CA MET A 284 5.77 0.21 15.42
C MET A 284 6.75 0.54 14.30
N TRP A 285 6.82 1.79 13.86
CA TRP A 285 7.69 2.21 12.76
C TRP A 285 9.17 1.93 13.01
N VAL A 286 9.60 2.06 14.27
CA VAL A 286 10.99 1.84 14.66
C VAL A 286 11.30 0.35 14.64
N ASP A 287 10.38 -0.48 15.12
CA ASP A 287 10.56 -1.93 15.19
C ASP A 287 10.33 -2.63 13.85
N ALA A 288 9.47 -2.11 12.97
CA ALA A 288 9.23 -2.61 11.61
C ALA A 288 10.52 -2.94 10.86
N ARG A 289 11.53 -2.09 11.04
CA ARG A 289 12.89 -2.23 10.49
C ARG A 289 13.53 -3.56 10.90
N LYS A 290 13.46 -3.92 12.18
CA LYS A 290 14.07 -5.14 12.73
C LYS A 290 13.33 -6.42 12.35
N PHE A 291 12.07 -6.30 11.94
CA PHE A 291 11.19 -7.44 11.68
C PHE A 291 10.77 -7.55 10.22
N GLY A 292 11.51 -6.91 9.32
CA GLY A 292 11.39 -7.12 7.88
C GLY A 292 10.11 -6.55 7.27
N LEU A 293 9.58 -5.49 7.87
CA LEU A 293 8.45 -4.74 7.36
C LEU A 293 8.94 -3.41 6.78
N SER A 294 8.78 -3.23 5.48
CA SER A 294 9.01 -1.97 4.78
C SER A 294 7.69 -1.23 4.58
N ILE A 295 7.68 0.10 4.74
CA ILE A 295 6.45 0.92 4.72
C ILE A 295 6.58 2.02 3.66
N PHE A 296 5.83 1.88 2.58
CA PHE A 296 5.91 2.76 1.42
C PHE A 296 4.65 3.61 1.28
N LEU A 297 4.84 4.92 1.36
CA LEU A 297 3.76 5.88 1.52
C LEU A 297 3.61 6.73 0.27
N PHE A 298 2.37 6.94 -0.14
CA PHE A 298 2.02 7.84 -1.23
C PHE A 298 1.03 8.87 -0.72
N GLY A 299 1.27 10.14 -1.03
CA GLY A 299 0.38 11.22 -0.60
C GLY A 299 0.53 12.49 -1.43
N HIS A 300 -0.40 13.41 -1.24
CA HIS A 300 -0.38 14.71 -1.90
C HIS A 300 0.57 15.70 -1.24
N SER A 301 0.51 15.77 0.09
CA SER A 301 1.36 16.64 0.89
C SER A 301 1.90 15.89 2.09
N GLU A 302 3.15 16.18 2.43
CA GLU A 302 3.74 15.65 3.67
C GLU A 302 3.06 16.26 4.89
N VAL A 303 2.61 17.51 4.83
CA VAL A 303 1.97 18.18 5.99
C VAL A 303 0.64 17.56 6.41
N ASP A 304 0.01 16.77 5.54
CA ASP A 304 -1.24 16.08 5.84
C ASP A 304 -1.02 14.85 6.74
N ILE A 305 0.23 14.41 6.90
CA ILE A 305 0.62 13.26 7.71
C ILE A 305 0.99 13.73 9.12
N HIS A 306 0.52 13.01 10.13
CA HIS A 306 0.82 13.29 11.52
C HIS A 306 2.33 13.39 11.78
N ARG A 307 2.77 14.46 12.44
CA ARG A 307 4.18 14.79 12.70
C ARG A 307 5.00 13.62 13.24
N TYR A 308 4.41 12.82 14.14
CA TYR A 308 5.10 11.67 14.74
C TYR A 308 5.54 10.64 13.71
N ILE A 309 4.73 10.45 12.67
CA ILE A 309 5.05 9.54 11.57
C ILE A 309 6.10 10.17 10.66
N ARG A 310 5.94 11.45 10.28
CA ARG A 310 6.88 12.15 9.38
C ARG A 310 8.34 12.07 9.84
N HIS A 311 8.58 12.27 11.13
CA HIS A 311 9.92 12.18 11.73
C HIS A 311 10.56 10.78 11.64
N LYS A 312 9.79 9.73 11.33
CA LYS A 312 10.31 8.36 11.20
C LYS A 312 10.67 7.97 9.77
N ILE A 313 10.20 8.74 8.79
CA ILE A 313 10.38 8.42 7.37
C ILE A 313 11.78 8.86 6.93
N ARG A 314 12.59 7.94 6.41
CA ARG A 314 14.02 8.12 6.08
C ARG A 314 14.29 8.48 4.63
N TRP A 315 13.48 7.97 3.70
CA TRP A 315 13.57 8.36 2.29
C TRP A 315 12.38 9.19 1.86
N ARG A 316 12.59 9.99 0.82
CA ARG A 316 11.56 10.77 0.15
C ARG A 316 11.67 10.56 -1.33
N ILE A 317 10.53 10.60 -2.02
CA ILE A 317 10.45 10.66 -3.46
C ILE A 317 9.70 11.93 -3.82
N GLN A 318 10.41 12.84 -4.48
CA GLN A 318 9.83 14.05 -5.03
C GLN A 318 9.31 13.79 -6.44
N MET A 319 7.99 13.89 -6.59
CA MET A 319 7.30 13.70 -7.87
C MET A 319 7.41 14.96 -8.75
N PRO A 320 7.23 14.84 -10.08
CA PRO A 320 7.38 15.96 -10.99
C PRO A 320 6.32 17.05 -10.78
N GLY A 321 6.71 18.31 -11.01
CA GLY A 321 5.81 19.47 -10.88
C GLY A 321 5.54 19.94 -9.44
N THR A 322 6.40 19.52 -8.51
CA THR A 322 6.53 20.10 -7.18
C THR A 322 8.02 20.17 -6.87
N ALA A 323 8.50 21.34 -6.43
CA ALA A 323 9.90 21.57 -6.09
C ALA A 323 10.46 20.57 -5.06
N ASN A 324 11.68 20.08 -5.31
CA ASN A 324 12.47 19.34 -4.33
C ASN A 324 12.99 20.30 -3.25
N PRO A 325 13.21 19.79 -2.03
CA PRO A 325 13.77 20.61 -0.97
C PRO A 325 15.21 20.99 -1.30
N THR A 326 15.61 22.20 -0.90
CA THR A 326 17.00 22.67 -0.98
C THR A 326 17.58 23.01 0.37
N THR A 327 16.77 22.95 1.43
CA THR A 327 17.18 23.16 2.81
C THR A 327 16.57 22.10 3.73
N ALA A 328 17.23 21.83 4.86
CA ALA A 328 16.72 20.85 5.84
C ALA A 328 15.36 21.25 6.42
N SER A 329 15.11 22.55 6.61
CA SER A 329 13.82 23.07 7.12
C SER A 329 12.62 22.73 6.24
N ASP A 330 12.84 22.36 4.97
CA ASP A 330 11.78 21.99 4.03
C ASP A 330 11.25 20.56 4.27
N VAL A 331 11.96 19.74 5.07
CA VAL A 331 11.66 18.32 5.28
C VAL A 331 11.65 17.99 6.77
N VAL A 332 10.51 17.52 7.26
CA VAL A 332 10.36 17.18 8.67
C VAL A 332 11.13 15.90 8.98
N GLY A 333 12.01 15.99 9.98
CA GLY A 333 12.82 14.86 10.45
C GLY A 333 14.18 14.72 9.77
N PHE A 334 14.54 15.63 8.86
CA PHE A 334 15.87 15.68 8.26
C PHE A 334 16.70 16.79 8.93
N GLU A 335 17.95 16.47 9.24
CA GLU A 335 18.97 17.40 9.73
C GLU A 335 19.77 18.00 8.58
N SER A 336 19.79 17.36 7.41
CA SER A 336 20.51 17.85 6.23
C SER A 336 19.84 17.49 4.89
N ILE A 337 20.08 18.33 3.88
CA ILE A 337 19.68 18.12 2.49
C ILE A 337 20.87 18.47 1.60
N ARG A 338 21.29 17.56 0.71
CA ARG A 338 22.40 17.78 -0.22
C ARG A 338 22.03 18.50 -1.52
N MET A 339 20.74 18.54 -1.84
CA MET A 339 20.25 19.25 -3.02
C MET A 339 20.41 20.75 -2.81
N ASN A 340 21.13 21.42 -3.71
CA ASN A 340 21.39 22.87 -3.65
C ASN A 340 20.62 23.67 -4.71
N ARG A 341 19.81 22.99 -5.53
CA ARG A 341 18.93 23.60 -6.54
C ARG A 341 17.67 22.76 -6.73
N GLU A 342 16.64 23.42 -7.23
CA GLU A 342 15.41 22.78 -7.70
C GLU A 342 15.68 22.13 -9.07
N VAL A 343 15.18 20.91 -9.29
CA VAL A 343 15.30 20.17 -10.58
C VAL A 343 14.03 19.40 -10.98
N THR A 344 13.09 19.22 -10.07
CA THR A 344 11.93 18.32 -10.23
C THR A 344 10.73 18.95 -10.91
N ASP A 345 10.63 20.28 -10.95
CA ASP A 345 9.55 20.97 -11.65
C ASP A 345 9.64 20.76 -13.17
N GLU A 346 10.85 20.58 -13.70
CA GLU A 346 11.11 20.28 -15.11
C GLU A 346 11.00 18.78 -15.46
N TYR A 347 10.82 17.92 -14.46
CA TYR A 347 10.76 16.48 -14.72
C TYR A 347 9.46 16.10 -15.45
N PRO A 348 9.53 15.25 -16.50
CA PRO A 348 8.33 14.69 -17.10
C PRO A 348 7.68 13.69 -16.15
N ILE A 349 6.38 13.42 -16.35
CA ILE A 349 5.69 12.29 -15.71
C ILE A 349 6.45 10.99 -16.02
N GLY A 350 6.62 10.12 -15.02
CA GLY A 350 7.46 8.93 -15.14
C GLY A 350 8.93 9.17 -14.78
N LYS A 351 9.29 10.33 -14.24
CA LYS A 351 10.60 10.63 -13.66
C LYS A 351 10.40 11.27 -12.28
N ALA A 352 11.18 10.84 -11.30
CA ALA A 352 11.17 11.40 -9.94
C ALA A 352 12.59 11.47 -9.38
N LEU A 353 12.73 12.13 -8.24
CA LEU A 353 13.97 12.23 -7.48
C LEU A 353 13.79 11.52 -6.14
N MET A 354 14.56 10.47 -5.88
CA MET A 354 14.60 9.86 -4.55
C MET A 354 15.77 10.44 -3.76
N TYR A 355 15.57 10.70 -2.47
CA TYR A 355 16.60 11.28 -1.62
C TYR A 355 16.44 10.87 -0.16
N ASN A 356 17.54 10.98 0.56
CA ASN A 356 17.61 10.92 2.02
C ASN A 356 18.55 12.05 2.51
N GLU A 357 19.00 11.99 3.77
CA GLU A 357 19.90 13.00 4.33
C GLU A 357 21.31 12.96 3.72
N THR A 358 21.72 11.81 3.18
CA THR A 358 23.09 11.62 2.71
C THR A 358 23.25 11.99 1.25
N ASN A 359 22.33 11.58 0.37
CA ASN A 359 22.42 11.74 -1.09
C ASN A 359 21.04 11.76 -1.76
N PHE A 360 21.02 11.97 -3.08
CA PHE A 360 19.83 11.95 -3.93
C PHE A 360 20.13 11.38 -5.31
N ASP A 361 19.17 10.70 -5.94
CA ASP A 361 19.35 10.09 -7.25
C ASP A 361 18.02 10.12 -8.05
N PRO A 362 18.01 10.59 -9.32
CA PRO A 362 16.83 10.50 -10.16
C PRO A 362 16.57 9.07 -10.66
N PHE A 363 15.31 8.73 -10.85
CA PHE A 363 14.92 7.48 -11.51
C PHE A 363 13.69 7.65 -12.39
N ARG A 364 13.45 6.65 -13.24
CA ARG A 364 12.35 6.64 -14.19
C ARG A 364 11.53 5.36 -14.09
N TRP A 365 10.25 5.48 -14.35
CA TRP A 365 9.33 4.38 -14.55
C TRP A 365 8.44 4.65 -15.75
N LYS A 366 7.92 3.59 -16.36
CA LYS A 366 6.95 3.70 -17.45
C LYS A 366 5.53 3.77 -16.88
N ASP A 367 4.62 4.28 -17.70
CA ASP A 367 3.21 4.23 -17.35
C ASP A 367 2.69 2.79 -17.27
N MET A 368 1.74 2.58 -16.37
CA MET A 368 1.10 1.32 -16.01
C MET A 368 -0.40 1.63 -15.98
N PRO A 369 -1.03 1.75 -17.16
CA PRO A 369 -2.37 2.29 -17.26
C PRO A 369 -3.41 1.37 -16.63
N SER A 370 -4.50 1.98 -16.16
CA SER A 370 -5.72 1.24 -15.78
C SER A 370 -6.22 0.41 -16.96
N PRO A 371 -6.60 -0.86 -16.76
CA PRO A 371 -7.10 -1.71 -17.84
C PRO A 371 -8.47 -1.25 -18.36
N THR A 372 -9.22 -0.50 -17.56
CA THR A 372 -10.61 -0.11 -17.84
C THR A 372 -10.87 1.41 -17.68
N SER A 373 -11.93 1.88 -18.32
CA SER A 373 -12.56 3.18 -18.06
C SER A 373 -13.35 3.21 -16.74
N TYR A 374 -13.49 2.09 -16.05
CA TYR A 374 -14.22 2.00 -14.79
C TYR A 374 -13.30 2.09 -13.56
N LYS A 375 -13.88 2.45 -12.43
CA LYS A 375 -13.28 2.40 -11.10
C LYS A 375 -13.92 1.26 -10.32
N LEU A 376 -13.11 0.30 -9.88
CA LEU A 376 -13.55 -0.71 -8.94
C LEU A 376 -13.70 -0.10 -7.55
N LYS A 377 -14.86 -0.27 -6.94
CA LYS A 377 -15.16 0.04 -5.54
C LYS A 377 -15.57 -1.24 -4.84
N ILE A 378 -14.90 -1.54 -3.73
CA ILE A 378 -15.19 -2.70 -2.90
C ILE A 378 -15.46 -2.22 -1.49
N GLU A 379 -16.60 -2.63 -0.96
CA GLU A 379 -17.05 -2.31 0.39
C GLU A 379 -17.22 -3.58 1.19
N VAL A 380 -16.73 -3.54 2.42
CA VAL A 380 -16.85 -4.60 3.41
C VAL A 380 -17.91 -4.17 4.43
N GLY A 381 -18.94 -4.99 4.59
CA GLY A 381 -20.06 -4.73 5.48
C GLY A 381 -19.65 -4.81 6.94
N ARG A 382 -20.20 -3.91 7.76
CA ARG A 382 -20.07 -3.98 9.23
C ARG A 382 -20.99 -5.04 9.80
#